data_AF-A0A7D8HAK1-F1
#
_entry.id   AF-A0A7D8HAK1-F1
#
_cell.length_a   1.000
_cell.length_b   1.000
_cell.length_c   1.000
_cell.angle_alpha   90.00
_cell.angle_beta   90.00
_cell.angle_gamma   90.00
#
_symmetry.space_group_name_H-M   'P 1'
#
loop_
_entity.id
_entity.type
_entity.pdbx_description
1 polymer ?
#
loop_
_entity_poly.entity_id
_entity_poly.type
_entity_poly.pdbx_seq_one_letter_code
_entity_poly.pdbx_strand_id
1 'polypeptide(L)'
;MNNTEQTIIIQTQLAKTLKDNGIFSLLNNRTANVQSISYKIMNDTIVHNNLLTTDPIAFHNLVSYELFENTITAYTSDLQPIYLPDGATIIDFTFSAFPKIAHKMKNAKVNGIPVPLKTKVSHFDIIEIHFGLKQNSALERLNYANTAKAQLIIQQKLS
;
A
#
# COMPACT_ATOMS: atom_id res chain seq x y z
N MET A 1 -33.50 -17.03 -3.61
CA MET A 1 -33.24 -15.91 -4.54
C MET A 1 -31.73 -15.85 -4.71
N ASN A 2 -31.21 -16.23 -5.88
CA ASN A 2 -29.76 -16.22 -6.14
C ASN A 2 -29.33 -14.79 -6.41
N ASN A 3 -28.65 -14.17 -5.44
CA ASN A 3 -27.98 -12.90 -5.61
C ASN A 3 -26.70 -13.11 -6.41
N THR A 4 -26.79 -13.05 -7.74
CA THR A 4 -25.61 -12.94 -8.60
C THR A 4 -25.10 -11.51 -8.55
N GLU A 5 -23.99 -11.30 -7.86
CA GLU A 5 -23.22 -10.04 -7.96
C GLU A 5 -22.59 -9.94 -9.35
N GLN A 6 -22.78 -8.80 -10.01
CA GLN A 6 -22.10 -8.45 -11.25
C GLN A 6 -21.23 -7.23 -11.00
N THR A 7 -19.92 -7.37 -11.19
CA THR A 7 -18.96 -6.27 -11.10
C THR A 7 -18.73 -5.69 -12.49
N ILE A 8 -19.15 -4.45 -12.70
CA ILE A 8 -18.87 -3.70 -13.93
C ILE A 8 -17.66 -2.80 -13.67
N ILE A 9 -16.58 -2.99 -14.44
CA ILE A 9 -15.37 -2.17 -14.36
C ILE A 9 -15.29 -1.29 -15.60
N ILE A 10 -15.46 0.02 -15.43
CA ILE A 10 -15.23 1.01 -16.47
C ILE A 10 -13.85 1.62 -16.22
N GLN A 11 -12.96 1.47 -17.19
CA GLN A 11 -11.59 1.95 -17.08
C GLN A 11 -11.02 2.36 -18.44
N THR A 12 -10.04 3.26 -18.42
CA THR A 12 -9.30 3.66 -19.63
C THR A 12 -8.34 2.55 -20.07
N GLN A 13 -7.87 2.60 -21.31
CA GLN A 13 -6.83 1.67 -21.80
C GLN A 13 -5.55 1.73 -20.96
N LEU A 14 -5.19 2.94 -20.48
CA LEU A 14 -4.05 3.12 -19.57
C LEU A 14 -4.28 2.38 -18.24
N ALA A 15 -5.44 2.57 -17.62
CA ALA A 15 -5.79 1.89 -16.36
C ALA A 15 -5.83 0.37 -16.52
N LYS A 16 -6.36 -0.16 -17.64
CA LYS A 16 -6.30 -1.59 -17.96
C LYS A 16 -4.87 -2.09 -18.10
N THR A 17 -3.96 -1.30 -18.68
CA THR A 17 -2.57 -1.70 -18.90
C THR A 17 -1.77 -1.70 -17.60
N LEU A 18 -2.01 -0.70 -16.74
CA LEU A 18 -1.46 -0.61 -15.38
C LEU A 18 -2.01 -1.68 -14.46
N LYS A 19 -3.27 -2.09 -14.66
CA LYS A 19 -3.81 -3.32 -14.10
C LYS A 19 -2.98 -4.48 -14.63
N ASP A 20 -3.17 -4.92 -15.86
CA ASP A 20 -2.59 -6.17 -16.36
C ASP A 20 -1.06 -6.33 -16.21
N ASN A 21 -0.28 -5.23 -16.16
CA ASN A 21 1.20 -5.27 -16.14
C ASN A 21 1.86 -4.45 -15.01
N GLY A 22 1.09 -3.90 -14.07
CA GLY A 22 1.62 -3.08 -12.97
C GLY A 22 2.38 -1.82 -13.43
N ILE A 23 3.20 -1.27 -12.53
CA ILE A 23 4.00 -0.05 -12.78
C ILE A 23 5.02 -0.21 -13.91
N PHE A 24 5.45 -1.43 -14.20
CA PHE A 24 6.40 -1.70 -15.28
C PHE A 24 5.83 -1.37 -16.66
N SER A 25 4.49 -1.30 -16.83
CA SER A 25 3.88 -0.75 -18.04
C SER A 25 4.25 0.71 -18.32
N LEU A 26 4.57 1.49 -17.28
CA LEU A 26 5.03 2.86 -17.44
C LEU A 26 6.39 2.93 -18.13
N LEU A 27 7.20 1.87 -18.06
CA LEU A 27 8.49 1.79 -18.76
C LEU A 27 8.32 1.68 -20.27
N ASN A 28 7.16 1.19 -20.75
CA ASN A 28 6.84 1.14 -22.17
C ASN A 28 6.35 2.49 -22.73
N ASN A 29 6.12 3.49 -21.87
CA ASN A 29 5.65 4.81 -22.28
C ASN A 29 6.85 5.75 -22.46
N ARG A 30 7.11 6.21 -23.69
CA ARG A 30 8.34 6.94 -24.08
C ARG A 30 8.62 8.25 -23.34
N THR A 31 7.70 8.69 -22.48
CA THR A 31 7.77 9.94 -21.70
C THR A 31 8.07 9.73 -20.21
N ALA A 32 7.93 8.51 -19.69
CA ALA A 32 8.28 8.21 -18.31
C ALA A 32 9.80 8.00 -18.23
N ASN A 33 10.50 8.88 -17.52
CA ASN A 33 11.91 8.67 -17.23
C ASN A 33 12.02 7.51 -16.24
N VAL A 34 12.30 6.31 -16.76
CA VAL A 34 12.54 5.07 -16.01
C VAL A 34 13.42 5.32 -14.78
N GLN A 35 14.47 6.12 -14.98
CA GLN A 35 15.45 6.44 -13.98
C GLN A 35 14.86 7.29 -12.83
N SER A 36 13.96 8.24 -13.11
CA SER A 36 13.33 9.05 -12.07
C SER A 36 12.35 8.26 -11.20
N ILE A 37 11.62 7.30 -11.79
CA ILE A 37 10.70 6.42 -11.06
C ILE A 37 11.49 5.45 -10.19
N SER A 38 12.51 4.79 -10.75
CA SER A 38 13.39 3.89 -10.00
C SER A 38 14.10 4.60 -8.86
N TYR A 39 14.61 5.82 -9.09
CA TYR A 39 15.24 6.60 -8.03
C TYR A 39 14.27 6.99 -6.94
N LYS A 40 13.04 7.41 -7.28
CA LYS A 40 12.05 7.77 -6.27
C LYS A 40 11.69 6.58 -5.37
N ILE A 41 11.44 5.42 -5.97
CA ILE A 41 11.09 4.19 -5.22
C ILE A 41 12.26 3.78 -4.30
N MET A 42 13.48 3.65 -4.83
CA MET A 42 14.64 3.32 -4.01
C MET A 42 14.91 4.35 -2.93
N ASN A 43 14.84 5.64 -3.25
CA ASN A 43 15.09 6.70 -2.28
C ASN A 43 14.08 6.67 -1.12
N ASP A 44 12.79 6.56 -1.43
CA ASP A 44 11.75 6.53 -0.40
C ASP A 44 11.94 5.29 0.51
N THR A 45 12.21 4.12 -0.06
CA THR A 45 12.47 2.89 0.72
C THR A 45 13.70 3.02 1.61
N ILE A 46 14.85 3.42 1.08
CA ILE A 46 16.10 3.52 1.87
C ILE A 46 15.95 4.56 2.98
N VAL A 47 15.33 5.72 2.70
CA VAL A 47 15.15 6.78 3.68
C VAL A 47 14.24 6.34 4.83
N HIS A 48 13.08 5.72 4.55
CA HIS A 48 12.18 5.27 5.62
C HIS A 48 12.83 4.22 6.51
N ASN A 49 13.55 3.26 5.91
CA ASN A 49 14.23 2.20 6.67
C ASN A 49 15.35 2.75 7.56
N ASN A 50 16.15 3.70 7.06
CA ASN A 50 17.22 4.34 7.85
C ASN A 50 16.67 5.17 9.02
N LEU A 51 15.49 5.76 8.86
CA LEU A 51 14.83 6.51 9.93
C LEU A 51 14.16 5.60 10.97
N LEU A 52 13.80 4.37 10.58
CA LEU A 52 13.08 3.42 11.43
C LEU A 52 14.01 2.62 12.33
N THR A 53 15.18 2.22 11.85
CA THR A 53 16.10 1.36 12.60
C THR A 53 17.56 1.70 12.34
N THR A 54 18.38 1.59 13.38
CA THR A 54 19.85 1.64 13.31
C THR A 54 20.49 0.26 13.36
N ASP A 55 19.71 -0.81 13.59
CA ASP A 55 20.18 -2.19 13.57
C ASP A 55 20.43 -2.65 12.12
N PRO A 56 21.67 -3.02 11.75
CA PRO A 56 22.00 -3.41 10.39
C PRO A 56 21.22 -4.61 9.87
N ILE A 57 20.87 -5.57 10.74
CA ILE A 57 20.15 -6.80 10.35
C ILE A 57 18.70 -6.47 10.05
N ALA A 58 18.01 -5.74 10.95
CA ALA A 58 16.65 -5.29 10.72
C ALA A 58 16.55 -4.39 9.48
N PHE A 59 17.50 -3.47 9.29
CA PHE A 59 17.58 -2.63 8.09
C PHE A 59 17.69 -3.49 6.82
N HIS A 60 18.62 -4.44 6.79
CA HIS A 60 18.80 -5.32 5.64
C HIS A 60 17.53 -6.12 5.32
N ASN A 61 16.89 -6.69 6.33
CA ASN A 61 15.68 -7.50 6.14
C ASN A 61 14.53 -6.68 5.57
N LEU A 62 14.28 -5.49 6.11
CA LEU A 62 13.19 -4.62 5.65
C LEU A 62 13.45 -4.05 4.26
N VAL A 63 14.66 -3.58 3.97
CA VAL A 63 15.02 -3.10 2.63
C VAL A 63 14.89 -4.22 1.62
N SER A 64 15.33 -5.44 1.97
CA SER A 64 15.21 -6.59 1.08
C SER A 64 13.75 -6.93 0.79
N TYR A 65 12.91 -6.93 1.83
CA TYR A 65 11.48 -7.12 1.70
C TYR A 65 10.82 -6.05 0.82
N GLU A 66 11.14 -4.76 1.00
CA GLU A 66 10.49 -3.68 0.25
C GLU A 66 11.00 -3.51 -1.19
N LEU A 67 12.27 -3.88 -1.48
CA LEU A 67 12.88 -3.70 -2.81
C LEU A 67 12.87 -4.95 -3.68
N PHE A 68 12.97 -6.15 -3.10
CA PHE A 68 13.17 -7.38 -3.86
C PHE A 68 11.94 -8.30 -3.88
N GLU A 69 10.95 -8.09 -3.01
CA GLU A 69 9.68 -8.80 -3.12
C GLU A 69 8.91 -8.38 -4.36
N ASN A 70 8.01 -9.26 -4.80
CA ASN A 70 7.11 -8.96 -5.90
C ASN A 70 6.30 -7.71 -5.57
N THR A 71 6.28 -6.73 -6.48
CA THR A 71 5.46 -5.54 -6.32
C THR A 71 4.02 -5.84 -6.72
N ILE A 72 3.08 -5.67 -5.80
CA ILE A 72 1.65 -5.70 -6.08
C ILE A 72 1.11 -4.29 -6.32
N THR A 73 0.01 -4.20 -7.07
CA THR A 73 -0.73 -2.97 -7.31
C THR A 73 -2.11 -3.13 -6.71
N ALA A 74 -2.49 -2.24 -5.79
CA ALA A 74 -3.85 -2.14 -5.26
C ALA A 74 -4.41 -0.76 -5.59
N TYR A 75 -5.72 -0.60 -5.53
CA TYR A 75 -6.40 0.62 -5.94
C TYR A 75 -7.19 1.21 -4.78
N THR A 76 -7.20 2.54 -4.71
CA THR A 76 -8.19 3.25 -3.91
C THR A 76 -9.58 3.15 -4.54
N SER A 77 -10.63 3.57 -3.81
CA SER A 77 -12.00 3.60 -4.34
C SER A 77 -12.18 4.52 -5.56
N ASP A 78 -11.33 5.52 -5.72
CA ASP A 78 -11.23 6.40 -6.91
C ASP A 78 -10.22 5.90 -7.96
N LEU A 79 -9.85 4.62 -7.89
CA LEU A 79 -9.00 3.91 -8.85
C LEU A 79 -7.58 4.48 -9.00
N GLN A 80 -7.04 5.12 -7.96
CA GLN A 80 -5.64 5.51 -7.94
C GLN A 80 -4.77 4.31 -7.55
N PRO A 81 -3.74 3.98 -8.35
CA PRO A 81 -2.87 2.84 -8.07
C PRO A 81 -1.92 3.14 -6.92
N ILE A 82 -1.79 2.18 -6.00
CA ILE A 82 -0.86 2.15 -4.88
C ILE A 82 0.00 0.90 -5.03
N TYR A 83 1.32 1.09 -4.97
CA TYR A 83 2.30 0.03 -5.14
C TYR A 83 2.85 -0.37 -3.78
N LEU A 84 2.87 -1.67 -3.51
CA LEU A 84 3.28 -2.25 -2.24
C LEU A 84 4.07 -3.52 -2.50
N PRO A 85 4.98 -3.92 -1.60
CA PRO A 85 5.52 -5.28 -1.63
C PRO A 85 4.40 -6.29 -1.37
N ASP A 86 4.50 -7.47 -1.99
CA ASP A 86 3.62 -8.59 -1.70
C ASP A 86 3.68 -8.93 -0.20
N GLY A 87 2.53 -9.26 0.37
CA GLY A 87 2.37 -9.46 1.81
C GLY A 87 2.09 -8.18 2.63
N ALA A 88 2.08 -7.00 2.01
CA ALA A 88 1.59 -5.77 2.66
C ALA A 88 0.13 -5.92 3.13
N THR A 89 -0.23 -5.21 4.20
CA THR A 89 -1.59 -5.22 4.76
C THR A 89 -2.39 -3.97 4.40
N ILE A 90 -3.69 -3.97 4.72
CA ILE A 90 -4.53 -2.77 4.59
C ILE A 90 -3.97 -1.59 5.40
N ILE A 91 -3.25 -1.86 6.50
CA ILE A 91 -2.54 -0.82 7.27
C ILE A 91 -1.48 -0.16 6.40
N ASP A 92 -0.62 -0.96 5.76
CA ASP A 92 0.44 -0.48 4.86
C ASP A 92 -0.13 0.30 3.68
N PHE A 93 -1.21 -0.22 3.08
CA PHE A 93 -1.94 0.48 2.02
C PHE A 93 -2.44 1.85 2.49
N THR A 94 -3.03 1.92 3.67
CA THR A 94 -3.62 3.16 4.19
C THR A 94 -2.55 4.21 4.49
N PHE A 95 -1.41 3.82 5.07
CA PHE A 95 -0.28 4.74 5.30
C PHE A 95 0.43 5.15 4.01
N SER A 96 0.34 4.32 2.97
CA SER A 96 0.87 4.65 1.65
C SER A 96 -0.03 5.62 0.90
N ALA A 97 -1.33 5.35 0.84
CA ALA A 97 -2.33 6.14 0.10
C ALA A 97 -2.73 7.44 0.82
N PHE A 98 -2.92 7.39 2.14
CA PHE A 98 -3.51 8.48 2.92
C PHE A 98 -2.68 8.85 4.16
N PRO A 99 -1.36 9.10 4.03
CA PRO A 99 -0.43 9.22 5.17
C PRO A 99 -0.89 10.24 6.24
N LYS A 100 -1.49 11.37 5.82
CA LYS A 100 -1.93 12.43 6.73
C LYS A 100 -3.10 12.02 7.63
N ILE A 101 -3.99 11.14 7.15
CA ILE A 101 -5.22 10.76 7.84
C ILE A 101 -5.26 9.27 8.22
N ALA A 102 -4.25 8.48 7.85
CA ALA A 102 -4.17 7.05 8.09
C ALA A 102 -4.40 6.64 9.55
N HIS A 103 -3.93 7.45 10.50
CA HIS A 103 -4.16 7.23 11.93
C HIS A 103 -5.64 7.21 12.36
N LYS A 104 -6.53 7.80 11.55
CA LYS A 104 -7.98 7.83 11.75
C LYS A 104 -8.70 6.63 11.11
N MET A 105 -7.99 5.69 10.48
CA MET A 105 -8.61 4.53 9.85
C MET A 105 -9.36 3.67 10.87
N LYS A 106 -10.57 3.25 10.49
CA LYS A 106 -11.47 2.50 11.36
C LYS A 106 -11.88 1.16 10.74
N ASN A 107 -12.40 1.20 9.52
CA ASN A 107 -12.88 0.03 8.79
C ASN A 107 -12.32 0.04 7.36
N ALA A 108 -12.26 -1.14 6.76
CA ALA A 108 -11.91 -1.28 5.35
C ALA A 108 -12.87 -2.25 4.64
N LYS A 109 -13.03 -2.04 3.34
CA LYS A 109 -13.59 -3.02 2.43
C LYS A 109 -12.59 -3.31 1.34
N VAL A 110 -12.52 -4.58 0.92
CA VAL A 110 -11.76 -5.02 -0.24
C VAL A 110 -12.77 -5.54 -1.24
N ASN A 111 -12.76 -4.98 -2.45
CA ASN A 111 -13.68 -5.34 -3.54
C ASN A 111 -15.16 -5.28 -3.10
N GLY A 112 -15.51 -4.28 -2.28
CA GLY A 112 -16.87 -4.09 -1.73
C GLY A 112 -17.19 -4.90 -0.47
N ILE A 113 -16.35 -5.86 -0.10
CA ILE A 113 -16.57 -6.76 1.03
C ILE A 113 -15.85 -6.24 2.29
N PRO A 114 -16.53 -6.08 3.43
CA PRO A 114 -15.89 -5.68 4.69
C PRO A 114 -14.85 -6.70 5.16
N VAL A 115 -13.67 -6.22 5.54
CA VAL A 115 -12.56 -7.08 6.00
C VAL A 115 -11.84 -6.47 7.22
N PRO A 116 -11.15 -7.29 8.03
CA PRO A 116 -10.28 -6.79 9.09
C PRO A 116 -9.12 -5.93 8.56
N LEU A 117 -8.67 -4.91 9.31
CA LEU A 117 -7.54 -4.05 8.90
C LEU A 117 -6.20 -4.78 8.78
N LYS A 118 -6.06 -5.96 9.41
CA LYS A 118 -4.86 -6.80 9.31
C LYS A 118 -4.79 -7.67 8.04
N THR A 119 -5.82 -7.59 7.19
CA THR A 119 -5.90 -8.40 5.97
C THR A 119 -4.76 -8.03 5.03
N LYS A 120 -4.11 -9.06 4.45
CA LYS A 120 -3.11 -8.88 3.40
C LYS A 120 -3.79 -8.38 2.13
N VAL A 121 -3.12 -7.46 1.45
CA VAL A 121 -3.55 -6.89 0.19
C VAL A 121 -3.12 -7.83 -0.93
N SER A 122 -4.04 -8.13 -1.84
CA SER A 122 -3.76 -8.91 -3.05
C SER A 122 -3.60 -7.99 -4.25
N HIS A 123 -2.98 -8.54 -5.30
CA HIS A 123 -2.85 -7.83 -6.57
C HIS A 123 -4.25 -7.49 -7.13
N PHE A 124 -4.42 -6.23 -7.52
CA PHE A 124 -5.63 -5.60 -8.05
C PHE A 124 -6.81 -5.43 -7.10
N ASP A 125 -6.61 -5.57 -5.79
CA ASP A 125 -7.65 -5.23 -4.83
C ASP A 125 -8.06 -3.75 -4.94
N ILE A 126 -9.36 -3.49 -4.97
CA ILE A 126 -9.93 -2.16 -4.78
C ILE A 126 -10.27 -2.02 -3.31
N ILE A 127 -9.61 -1.08 -2.64
CA ILE A 127 -9.67 -0.92 -1.19
C ILE A 127 -10.36 0.40 -0.85
N GLU A 128 -11.44 0.29 -0.08
CA GLU A 128 -12.18 1.42 0.47
C GLU A 128 -11.88 1.56 1.96
N ILE A 129 -11.27 2.67 2.36
CA ILE A 129 -10.94 2.96 3.75
C ILE A 129 -11.95 3.95 4.34
N HIS A 130 -12.51 3.58 5.50
CA HIS A 130 -13.40 4.45 6.27
C HIS A 130 -12.63 5.05 7.45
N PHE A 131 -12.60 6.37 7.51
CA PHE A 131 -11.96 7.13 8.59
C PHE A 131 -12.96 7.58 9.66
N GLY A 132 -12.53 7.65 10.90
CA GLY A 132 -13.37 8.06 12.03
C GLY A 132 -12.60 8.75 13.15
N LEU A 133 -13.33 9.30 14.11
CA LEU A 133 -12.74 10.04 15.24
C LEU A 133 -12.22 9.12 16.37
N LYS A 134 -12.70 7.87 16.43
CA LYS A 134 -12.32 6.91 17.47
C LYS A 134 -11.01 6.23 17.09
N GLN A 135 -9.98 6.41 17.91
CA GLN A 135 -8.66 5.82 17.68
C GLN A 135 -8.65 4.37 18.17
N ASN A 136 -8.31 3.43 17.28
CA ASN A 136 -7.84 2.10 17.70
C ASN A 136 -6.41 2.23 18.25
N SER A 137 -6.00 1.31 19.12
CA SER A 137 -4.68 1.38 19.75
C SER A 137 -3.57 1.37 18.68
N ALA A 138 -2.65 2.32 18.75
CA ALA A 138 -1.54 2.41 17.79
C ALA A 138 -0.59 1.20 17.89
N LEU A 139 -0.48 0.59 19.07
CA LEU A 139 0.25 -0.66 19.31
C LEU A 139 -0.28 -1.84 18.50
N GLU A 140 -1.60 -2.04 18.44
CA GLU A 140 -2.18 -3.14 17.66
C GLU A 140 -1.89 -2.99 16.16
N ARG A 141 -1.87 -1.75 15.64
CA ARG A 141 -1.55 -1.47 14.24
C ARG A 141 -0.10 -1.77 13.90
N LEU A 142 0.82 -1.51 14.82
CA LEU A 142 2.25 -1.76 14.63
C LEU A 142 2.52 -3.25 14.37
N ASN A 143 1.77 -4.15 15.03
CA ASN A 143 1.92 -5.59 14.87
C ASN A 143 1.56 -6.11 13.46
N TYR A 144 0.84 -5.33 12.66
CA TYR A 144 0.40 -5.72 11.33
C TYR A 144 0.87 -4.74 10.23
N ALA A 145 1.72 -3.78 10.57
CA ALA A 145 2.37 -2.91 9.60
C ALA A 145 3.67 -3.59 9.14
N ASN A 146 3.73 -3.98 7.86
CA ASN A 146 4.88 -4.69 7.32
C ASN A 146 5.87 -3.76 6.60
N THR A 147 5.45 -2.54 6.25
CA THR A 147 6.29 -1.54 5.57
C THR A 147 6.91 -0.56 6.56
N ALA A 148 8.16 -0.16 6.29
CA ALA A 148 8.91 0.77 7.11
C ALA A 148 8.22 2.12 7.23
N LYS A 149 7.61 2.60 6.13
CA LYS A 149 6.82 3.83 6.12
C LYS A 149 5.65 3.77 7.11
N ALA A 150 4.89 2.67 7.13
CA ALA A 150 3.77 2.52 8.04
C ALA A 150 4.25 2.42 9.49
N GLN A 151 5.26 1.60 9.77
CA GLN A 151 5.83 1.45 11.11
C GLN A 151 6.35 2.78 11.68
N LEU A 152 7.08 3.56 10.87
CA LEU A 152 7.64 4.85 11.28
C LEU A 152 6.55 5.85 11.69
N ILE A 153 5.51 6.01 10.86
CA ILE A 153 4.43 6.96 11.13
C ILE A 153 3.62 6.52 12.37
N ILE A 154 3.45 5.21 12.58
CA ILE A 154 2.79 4.67 13.77
C ILE A 154 3.62 4.94 15.03
N GLN A 155 4.94 4.71 14.99
CA GLN A 155 5.85 4.96 16.13
C GLN A 155 5.90 6.44 16.52
N GLN A 156 5.95 7.35 15.54
CA GLN A 156 5.90 8.79 15.78
C GLN A 156 4.61 9.25 16.47
N LYS A 157 3.51 8.52 16.30
CA LYS A 157 2.22 8.79 16.94
C LYS A 157 2.10 8.20 18.36
N LEU A 158 2.99 7.26 18.71
CA LEU A 158 3.05 6.64 20.04
C LEU A 158 3.96 7.41 21.01
N SER A 159 4.88 8.23 20.47
CA SER A 159 5.77 9.12 21.23
C SER A 159 5.06 10.43 21.58
#